data_AF-A0A1J3JZD9-F1
#
_entry.id   AF-A0A1J3JZD9-F1
#
_cell.length_a   1.000
_cell.length_b   1.000
_cell.length_c   1.000
_cell.angle_alpha   90.00
_cell.angle_beta   90.00
_cell.angle_gamma   90.00
#
_symmetry.space_group_name_H-M   'P 1'
#
loop_
_entity.id
_entity.type
_entity.pdbx_description
1 polymer ?
#
loop_
_entity_poly.entity_id
_entity_poly.type
_entity_poly.pdbx_seq_one_letter_code
_entity_poly.pdbx_strand_id
1 'polypeptide(L)'
;LKGSQTVCKFPACKVLEAALRHFLGCKSRALCLQCKRMGQLLQLHSCICDDSDSDSCNVPLCRNFKEKMKRLSKKEESIWRLLAENVIKARNSIRLFSS
;
A
#
# COMPACT_ATOMS: atom_id res chain seq x y z
N LEU A 1 1.30 -24.32 9.88
CA LEU A 1 2.42 -23.36 9.97
C LEU A 1 2.27 -22.56 11.26
N LYS A 2 2.89 -23.01 12.34
CA LYS A 2 2.84 -22.35 13.65
C LYS A 2 4.04 -21.41 13.73
N GLY A 3 3.87 -20.19 13.22
CA GLY A 3 4.91 -19.16 13.26
C GLY A 3 5.07 -18.65 14.69
N SER A 4 6.31 -18.63 15.19
CA SER A 4 6.68 -18.00 16.45
C SER A 4 6.05 -16.60 16.56
N GLN A 5 5.14 -16.42 17.51
CA GLN A 5 4.41 -15.17 17.70
C GLN A 5 5.30 -14.16 18.40
N THR A 6 6.24 -13.56 17.67
CA THR A 6 6.92 -12.35 18.13
C THR A 6 5.90 -11.20 18.09
N VAL A 7 5.60 -10.64 19.25
CA VAL A 7 4.66 -9.51 19.33
C VAL A 7 5.34 -8.29 18.74
N CYS A 8 4.86 -7.83 17.57
CA CYS A 8 5.32 -6.58 16.99
C CYS A 8 5.01 -5.41 17.95
N LYS A 9 6.05 -4.63 18.29
CA LYS A 9 5.98 -3.51 19.25
C LYS A 9 5.37 -2.24 18.65
N PHE A 10 5.28 -2.14 17.33
CA PHE A 10 4.81 -0.94 16.64
C PHE A 10 3.27 -0.94 16.56
N PRO A 11 2.57 0.04 17.18
CA PRO A 11 1.11 0.10 17.15
C PRO A 11 0.56 0.21 15.72
N ALA A 12 1.26 0.93 14.84
CA ALA A 12 0.90 1.09 13.44
C ALA A 12 0.85 -0.26 12.70
N CYS A 13 1.75 -1.20 13.01
CA CYS A 13 1.74 -2.54 12.40
C CYS A 13 0.47 -3.31 12.75
N LYS A 14 -0.02 -3.22 13.99
CA LYS A 14 -1.27 -3.88 14.40
C LYS A 14 -2.48 -3.34 13.64
N VAL A 15 -2.53 -2.03 13.44
CA VAL A 15 -3.59 -1.37 12.65
C VAL A 15 -3.55 -1.81 11.19
N LEU A 16 -2.36 -1.84 10.58
CA LEU A 16 -2.17 -2.31 9.21
C LEU A 16 -2.53 -3.79 9.04
N GLU A 17 -2.09 -4.64 9.95
CA GLU A 17 -2.41 -6.08 9.96
C GLU A 17 -3.93 -6.32 10.04
N ALA A 18 -4.62 -5.62 10.94
CA ALA A 18 -6.08 -5.71 11.07
C ALA A 18 -6.80 -5.26 9.80
N ALA A 19 -6.36 -4.14 9.20
CA ALA A 19 -6.95 -3.64 7.97
C ALA A 19 -6.68 -4.54 6.76
N LEU A 20 -5.51 -5.18 6.68
CA LEU A 20 -5.20 -6.18 5.65
C LEU A 20 -6.05 -7.44 5.81
N ARG A 21 -6.16 -7.98 7.04
CA ARG A 21 -7.04 -9.13 7.33
C ARG A 21 -8.48 -8.85 6.93
N HIS A 22 -8.99 -7.67 7.28
CA HIS A 22 -10.32 -7.25 6.86
C HIS A 22 -10.42 -7.15 5.34
N PHE A 23 -9.46 -6.52 4.66
CA PHE A 23 -9.48 -6.36 3.21
C PHE A 23 -9.54 -7.70 2.46
N LEU A 24 -8.78 -8.69 2.92
CA LEU A 24 -8.75 -10.03 2.35
C LEU A 24 -10.06 -10.79 2.59
N GLY A 25 -10.62 -10.70 3.81
CA GLY A 25 -11.82 -11.44 4.20
C GLY A 25 -13.17 -10.76 3.91
N CYS A 26 -13.19 -9.47 3.57
CA CYS A 26 -14.43 -8.72 3.37
C CYS A 26 -15.09 -9.08 2.03
N LYS A 27 -16.37 -9.49 2.09
CA LYS A 27 -17.17 -9.87 0.91
C LYS A 27 -17.73 -8.66 0.14
N SER A 28 -17.92 -7.52 0.81
CA SER A 28 -18.53 -6.30 0.26
C SER A 28 -17.51 -5.17 0.08
N ARG A 29 -16.34 -5.47 -0.50
CA ARG A 29 -15.21 -4.52 -0.60
C ARG A 29 -15.55 -3.18 -1.25
N ALA A 30 -16.51 -3.16 -2.19
CA ALA A 30 -16.90 -1.95 -2.92
C ALA A 30 -17.61 -0.90 -2.04
N LEU A 31 -18.37 -1.34 -1.03
CA LEU A 31 -19.15 -0.46 -0.15
C LEU A 31 -18.47 -0.26 1.22
N CYS A 32 -17.44 -1.05 1.54
CA CYS A 32 -16.74 -0.95 2.81
C CYS A 32 -15.71 0.20 2.81
N LEU A 33 -15.90 1.15 3.74
CA LEU A 33 -14.98 2.28 3.92
C LEU A 33 -13.57 1.84 4.33
N GLN A 34 -13.45 0.82 5.19
CA GLN A 34 -12.14 0.28 5.61
C GLN A 34 -11.42 -0.36 4.42
N CYS A 35 -12.15 -1.08 3.56
CA CYS A 35 -11.59 -1.62 2.33
C CYS A 35 -11.15 -0.52 1.36
N LYS A 36 -11.96 0.55 1.22
CA LYS A 36 -11.61 1.69 0.37
C LYS A 36 -10.29 2.33 0.80
N ARG A 37 -10.13 2.59 2.11
CA ARG A 37 -8.89 3.17 2.67
C ARG A 37 -7.68 2.25 2.45
N MET A 38 -7.81 0.96 2.77
CA MET A 38 -6.72 0.01 2.55
C MET A 38 -6.37 -0.14 1.07
N GLY A 39 -7.37 -0.16 0.18
CA GLY A 39 -7.17 -0.19 -1.25
C GLY A 39 -6.38 1.02 -1.76
N GLN A 40 -6.68 2.23 -1.27
CA GLN A 40 -5.94 3.44 -1.63
C GLN A 40 -4.47 3.38 -1.18
N LEU A 41 -4.19 2.84 0.01
CA LEU A 41 -2.80 2.64 0.47
C LEU A 41 -2.04 1.66 -0.43
N LEU A 42 -2.67 0.56 -0.82
CA LEU A 42 -2.07 -0.42 -1.73
C LEU A 42 -1.85 0.15 -3.14
N GLN A 43 -2.80 0.96 -3.65
CA GLN A 43 -2.64 1.69 -4.91
C GLN A 43 -1.45 2.64 -4.87
N LEU A 44 -1.37 3.46 -3.82
CA LEU A 44 -0.24 4.38 -3.62
C LEU A 44 1.08 3.62 -3.58
N HIS A 45 1.14 2.53 -2.81
CA HIS A 45 2.33 1.69 -2.73
C HIS A 45 2.73 1.16 -4.11
N SER A 46 1.79 0.61 -4.89
CA SER A 46 2.07 0.10 -6.24
C SER A 46 2.60 1.15 -7.21
N CYS A 47 2.25 2.43 -7.04
CA CYS A 47 2.81 3.52 -7.84
C CYS A 47 4.24 3.91 -7.44
N ILE A 48 4.62 3.69 -6.19
CA ILE A 48 5.94 4.05 -5.66
C ILE A 48 6.91 2.87 -5.74
N CYS A 49 6.38 1.64 -5.74
CA CYS A 49 7.17 0.41 -5.79
C CYS A 49 7.67 0.18 -7.22
N ASP A 50 8.98 0.31 -7.42
CA ASP A 50 9.61 0.11 -8.73
C ASP A 50 9.46 -1.33 -9.23
N ASP A 51 9.59 -1.53 -10.54
CA ASP A 51 9.38 -2.86 -11.16
C ASP A 51 10.51 -3.85 -10.87
N SER A 52 11.73 -3.36 -10.59
CA SER A 52 12.85 -4.18 -10.11
C SER A 52 12.57 -4.83 -8.75
N ASP A 53 11.66 -4.25 -7.97
CA ASP A 53 11.27 -4.75 -6.65
C ASP A 53 10.08 -5.70 -6.70
N SER A 54 9.52 -6.02 -7.88
CA SER A 54 8.29 -6.82 -7.94
C SER A 54 8.45 -8.26 -7.45
N ASP A 55 9.63 -8.87 -7.62
CA ASP A 55 9.96 -10.19 -7.08
C ASP A 55 10.50 -10.14 -5.64
N SER A 56 10.93 -8.96 -5.16
CA SER A 56 11.48 -8.76 -3.81
C SER A 56 10.51 -8.05 -2.84
N CYS A 57 9.38 -7.52 -3.35
CA CYS A 57 8.45 -6.73 -2.57
C CYS A 57 7.63 -7.61 -1.63
N ASN A 58 7.86 -7.42 -0.33
CA ASN A 58 7.16 -8.15 0.73
C ASN A 58 5.74 -7.63 0.99
N VAL A 59 5.27 -6.59 0.29
CA VAL A 59 3.93 -6.05 0.48
C VAL A 59 2.91 -6.94 -0.22
N PRO A 60 1.97 -7.53 0.53
CA PRO A 60 0.96 -8.40 -0.06
C PRO A 60 0.10 -7.62 -1.06
N LEU A 61 -0.33 -8.29 -2.12
CA LEU A 61 -1.16 -7.74 -3.20
C LEU A 61 -0.50 -6.64 -4.05
N CYS A 62 0.75 -6.27 -3.82
CA CYS A 62 1.44 -5.24 -4.61
C CYS A 62 1.35 -5.54 -6.12
N ARG A 63 1.66 -6.77 -6.54
CA ARG A 63 1.55 -7.21 -7.94
C ARG A 63 0.12 -7.07 -8.49
N ASN A 64 -0.89 -7.48 -7.73
CA ASN A 64 -2.29 -7.40 -8.15
C ASN A 64 -2.72 -5.94 -8.36
N PHE A 65 -2.27 -5.04 -7.48
CA PHE A 65 -2.56 -3.62 -7.60
C PHE A 65 -1.77 -2.97 -8.73
N LYS A 66 -0.50 -3.33 -8.97
CA LYS A 66 0.26 -2.88 -10.15
C LYS A 66 -0.48 -3.21 -11.45
N GLU A 67 -0.97 -4.44 -11.60
CA GLU A 67 -1.76 -4.84 -12.76
C GLU A 67 -3.09 -4.09 -12.86
N LYS A 68 -3.72 -3.77 -11.72
CA LYS A 68 -4.91 -2.93 -11.69
C LYS A 68 -4.60 -1.48 -12.12
N MET A 69 -3.46 -0.92 -11.72
CA MET A 69 -3.06 0.45 -12.07
C MET A 69 -2.87 0.61 -13.58
N LYS A 70 -2.36 -0.42 -14.27
CA LYS A 70 -2.25 -0.44 -15.74
C LYS A 70 -3.59 -0.30 -16.47
N ARG A 71 -4.71 -0.56 -15.80
CA ARG A 71 -6.07 -0.50 -16.36
C ARG A 71 -6.80 0.81 -16.03
N LEU A 72 -6.18 1.73 -15.31
CA LEU A 72 -6.78 3.02 -14.97
C LEU A 72 -6.91 3.91 -16.20
N SER A 73 -7.84 4.88 -16.12
CA SER A 73 -7.89 5.95 -17.13
C SER A 73 -6.65 6.84 -17.03
N LYS A 74 -6.27 7.50 -18.14
CA LYS A 74 -5.15 8.46 -18.16
C LYS A 74 -5.26 9.52 -17.06
N LYS A 75 -6.49 10.00 -16.79
CA LYS A 75 -6.76 10.99 -15.75
C LYS A 75 -6.45 10.46 -14.34
N GLU A 76 -6.93 9.25 -14.03
CA GLU A 76 -6.68 8.62 -12.73
C GLU A 76 -5.20 8.31 -12.55
N GLU A 77 -4.55 7.81 -13.60
CA GLU A 77 -3.12 7.54 -13.60
C GLU A 77 -2.31 8.81 -13.27
N SER A 78 -2.63 9.95 -13.90
CA SER A 78 -1.97 11.22 -13.60
C SER A 78 -2.15 11.67 -12.14
N ILE A 79 -3.35 11.49 -11.57
CA ILE A 79 -3.61 11.82 -10.15
C ILE A 79 -2.74 10.95 -9.25
N TRP A 80 -2.70 9.65 -9.48
CA TRP A 80 -1.91 8.72 -8.67
C TRP A 80 -0.40 8.97 -8.80
N ARG A 81 0.07 9.34 -9.99
CA ARG A 81 1.47 9.72 -10.22
C ARG A 81 1.85 10.96 -9.41
N LEU A 82 1.04 12.01 -9.45
CA LEU A 82 1.26 13.22 -8.65
C LEU A 82 1.26 12.93 -7.15
N LEU A 83 0.34 12.08 -6.68
CA LEU A 83 0.30 11.64 -5.28
C LEU A 83 1.59 10.90 -4.90
N ALA A 84 2.06 9.98 -5.73
CA ALA A 84 3.29 9.24 -5.51
C ALA A 84 4.51 10.19 -5.43
N GLU A 85 4.63 11.14 -6.35
CA GLU A 85 5.70 12.16 -6.35
C GLU A 85 5.70 12.97 -5.06
N ASN A 86 4.54 13.44 -4.60
CA ASN A 86 4.42 14.20 -3.36
C ASN A 86 4.83 13.39 -2.13
N VAL A 87 4.46 12.11 -2.08
CA VAL A 87 4.84 11.21 -0.99
C VAL A 87 6.35 10.94 -1.00
N ILE A 88 6.96 10.76 -2.17
CA ILE A 88 8.41 10.59 -2.30
C ILE A 88 9.14 11.87 -1.85
N LYS A 89 8.68 13.05 -2.29
CA LYS A 89 9.23 14.35 -1.85
C LYS A 89 9.15 14.52 -0.34
N ALA A 90 8.00 14.24 0.27
CA ALA A 90 7.81 14.33 1.72
C ALA A 90 8.68 13.32 2.48
N ARG A 91 8.82 12.08 1.98
CA ARG A 91 9.72 11.08 2.57
C ARG A 91 11.17 11.57 2.56
N ASN A 92 11.61 12.15 1.45
CA ASN A 92 12.97 12.66 1.30
C ASN A 92 13.20 13.88 2.21
N SER A 93 12.24 14.78 2.36
CA SER A 93 12.36 15.90 3.29
C SER A 93 12.45 15.45 4.74
N ILE A 94 11.63 14.48 5.18
CA ILE A 94 11.71 13.91 6.54
C ILE A 94 13.09 13.30 6.82
N ARG A 95 13.68 12.59 5.83
CA ARG A 95 15.03 12.01 5.97
C ARG A 95 16.11 13.08 6.18
N LEU A 96 15.99 14.23 5.53
CA LEU A 96 16.94 15.34 5.68
C LEU A 96 16.93 15.96 7.09
N PHE A 97 15.83 15.84 7.84
CA PHE A 97 15.74 16.33 9.23
C PHE A 97 16.10 15.27 10.29
N SER A 98 16.33 14.02 9.86
CA SER A 98 16.68 12.90 10.74
C SER A 98 18.18 12.56 10.70
N SER A 99 19.00 13.42 10.08
CA SER A 99 20.46 13.28 9.96
C SER A 99 21.18 14.27 10.86
#